data_AF-A0A1B8HCM9-F1
#
_entry.id   AF-A0A1B8HCM9-F1
#
_cell.length_a   1.000
_cell.length_b   1.000
_cell.length_c   1.000
_cell.angle_alpha   90.00
_cell.angle_beta   90.00
_cell.angle_gamma   90.00
#
_symmetry.space_group_name_H-M   'P 1'
#
loop_
_entity.id
_entity.type
_entity.pdbx_description
1 polymer ?
#
loop_
_entity_poly.entity_id
_entity_poly.type
_entity_poly.pdbx_seq_one_letter_code
_entity_poly.pdbx_strand_id
1 'polypeptide(L)'
;MRNLFILPFSELQHIALCALHYPLLSRRSLFCCLGVIGIFCLSWFSLAGFEQASWEQSSLLGVAYICGATSMIGWGMKTSEMSRNALRIGFGIFTLVIITLNIEDNGFIRAVRLMADGQFHSETNRVSVMMALRDMLLINAAASLCPYVFWIGLMWIEFRNFRHNPSFRKNALLRMLANYKLVLYQAFIVIGASFSLLLLTVWTVLPFMLSPLMTVWVALFVFLSIYRIENGSPPEFILHGIATVGRVGR
;
A
#
# COMPACT_ATOMS: atom_id res chain seq x y z
N MET A 1 -15.23 -26.47 14.51
CA MET A 1 -14.32 -25.63 13.70
C MET A 1 -14.82 -25.68 12.27
N ARG A 2 -15.29 -24.58 11.66
CA ARG A 2 -15.54 -24.56 10.21
C ARG A 2 -14.20 -24.88 9.52
N ASN A 3 -14.22 -25.82 8.55
CA ASN A 3 -13.04 -26.26 7.80
C ASN A 3 -12.15 -25.08 7.43
N LEU A 4 -10.83 -25.23 7.63
CA LEU A 4 -9.84 -24.28 7.15
C LEU A 4 -10.00 -24.15 5.63
N PHE A 5 -10.62 -23.07 5.20
CA PHE A 5 -10.84 -22.81 3.78
C PHE A 5 -9.52 -22.35 3.18
N ILE A 6 -8.95 -23.20 2.32
CA ILE A 6 -7.72 -22.94 1.57
C ILE A 6 -8.15 -22.57 0.16
N LEU A 7 -7.75 -21.39 -0.30
CA LEU A 7 -8.07 -20.93 -1.66
C LEU A 7 -7.37 -21.82 -2.70
N PRO A 8 -8.10 -22.42 -3.66
CA PRO A 8 -7.47 -23.11 -4.77
C PRO A 8 -6.78 -22.11 -5.70
N PHE A 9 -5.81 -22.59 -6.49
CA PHE A 9 -5.00 -21.73 -7.35
C PHE A 9 -5.83 -20.96 -8.40
N SER A 10 -6.87 -21.58 -8.95
CA SER A 10 -7.80 -20.93 -9.89
C SER A 10 -8.53 -19.75 -9.25
N GLU A 11 -8.93 -19.85 -7.98
CA GLU A 11 -9.53 -18.72 -7.25
C GLU A 11 -8.52 -17.61 -7.00
N LEU A 12 -7.27 -17.93 -6.68
CA LEU A 12 -6.21 -16.92 -6.50
C LEU A 12 -5.94 -16.14 -7.78
N GLN A 13 -5.84 -16.82 -8.92
CA GLN A 13 -5.68 -16.17 -10.23
C GLN A 13 -6.86 -15.25 -10.54
N HIS A 14 -8.08 -15.72 -10.27
CA HIS A 14 -9.29 -14.94 -10.49
C HIS A 14 -9.35 -13.69 -9.61
N ILE A 15 -9.02 -13.81 -8.32
CA ILE A 15 -8.94 -12.68 -7.39
C ILE A 15 -7.86 -11.67 -7.82
N ALA A 16 -6.72 -12.15 -8.30
CA ALA A 16 -5.63 -11.31 -8.82
C ALA A 16 -6.08 -10.45 -10.02
N LEU A 17 -6.80 -11.06 -10.97
CA LEU A 17 -7.38 -10.35 -12.12
C LEU A 17 -8.43 -9.33 -11.69
N CYS A 18 -9.30 -9.69 -10.74
CA CYS A 18 -10.28 -8.75 -10.17
C CYS A 18 -9.60 -7.53 -9.52
N ALA A 19 -8.51 -7.75 -8.77
CA ALA A 19 -7.75 -6.68 -8.15
C ALA A 19 -7.10 -5.73 -9.17
N LEU A 20 -6.66 -6.23 -10.34
CA LEU A 20 -6.08 -5.39 -11.41
C LEU A 20 -7.08 -4.40 -11.99
N HIS A 21 -8.37 -4.76 -12.06
CA HIS A 21 -9.41 -3.87 -12.60
C HIS A 21 -9.78 -2.72 -11.66
N TYR A 22 -9.30 -2.73 -10.41
CA TYR A 22 -9.71 -1.76 -9.39
C TYR A 22 -9.59 -0.28 -9.80
N PRO A 23 -8.47 0.19 -10.39
CA PRO A 23 -8.34 1.59 -10.78
C PRO A 23 -9.41 2.06 -11.76
N LEU A 24 -9.98 1.14 -12.54
CA LEU A 24 -10.98 1.40 -13.58
C LEU A 24 -12.43 1.29 -13.06
N LEU A 25 -12.63 0.80 -11.84
CA LEU A 25 -13.97 0.58 -11.29
C LEU A 25 -14.77 1.87 -11.06
N SER A 26 -14.12 2.93 -10.60
CA SER A 26 -14.79 4.18 -10.22
C SER A 26 -13.81 5.35 -10.12
N ARG A 27 -14.35 6.59 -10.09
CA ARG A 27 -13.53 7.78 -9.77
C ARG A 27 -12.86 7.67 -8.42
N ARG A 28 -13.51 7.03 -7.43
CA ARG A 28 -12.95 6.88 -6.09
C ARG A 28 -11.77 5.92 -6.06
N SER A 29 -11.86 4.80 -6.76
CA SER A 29 -10.74 3.86 -6.86
C SER A 29 -9.56 4.49 -7.62
N LEU A 30 -9.83 5.31 -8.64
CA LEU A 30 -8.80 6.13 -9.27
C LEU A 30 -8.16 7.13 -8.28
N PHE A 31 -8.95 7.86 -7.49
CA PHE A 31 -8.43 8.76 -6.45
C PHE A 31 -7.63 8.02 -5.37
N CYS A 32 -8.03 6.80 -5.02
CA CYS A 32 -7.26 5.94 -4.13
C CYS A 32 -5.87 5.65 -4.71
N CYS A 33 -5.80 5.24 -5.98
CA CYS A 33 -4.54 4.99 -6.67
C CYS A 33 -3.65 6.25 -6.72
N LEU A 34 -4.22 7.39 -7.12
CA LEU A 34 -3.50 8.67 -7.16
C LEU A 34 -3.05 9.11 -5.77
N GLY A 35 -3.85 8.87 -4.73
CA GLY A 35 -3.49 9.17 -3.35
C GLY A 35 -2.30 8.34 -2.87
N VAL A 36 -2.26 7.04 -3.18
CA VAL A 36 -1.10 6.19 -2.83
C VAL A 36 0.15 6.60 -3.60
N ILE A 37 0.04 6.99 -4.88
CA ILE A 37 1.14 7.61 -5.63
C ILE A 37 1.62 8.88 -4.92
N GLY A 38 0.70 9.75 -4.50
CA GLY A 38 1.03 10.97 -3.76
C GLY A 38 1.76 10.70 -2.45
N ILE A 39 1.31 9.70 -1.67
CA ILE A 39 1.98 9.27 -0.43
C ILE A 39 3.40 8.78 -0.72
N PHE A 40 3.57 7.95 -1.75
CA PHE A 40 4.90 7.50 -2.18
C PHE A 40 5.80 8.68 -2.58
N CYS A 41 5.29 9.62 -3.37
CA CYS A 41 6.03 10.81 -3.78
C CYS A 41 6.43 11.66 -2.58
N LEU A 42 5.51 11.94 -1.65
CA LEU A 42 5.82 12.71 -0.43
C LEU A 42 6.91 12.04 0.40
N SER A 43 6.83 10.73 0.57
CA SER A 43 7.87 9.96 1.24
C SER A 43 9.22 10.05 0.51
N TRP A 44 9.23 9.88 -0.81
CA TRP A 44 10.45 10.04 -1.59
C TRP A 44 11.05 11.44 -1.49
N PHE A 45 10.25 12.50 -1.63
CA PHE A 45 10.72 13.87 -1.47
C PHE A 45 11.25 14.13 -0.05
N SER A 46 10.63 13.54 0.97
CA SER A 46 11.15 13.60 2.33
C SER A 46 12.55 12.98 2.46
N LEU A 47 12.86 11.87 1.78
CA LEU A 47 14.22 11.31 1.80
C LEU A 47 15.20 12.10 0.92
N ALA A 48 14.74 12.57 -0.24
CA ALA A 48 15.58 13.26 -1.22
C ALA A 48 16.16 14.58 -0.70
N GLY A 49 15.57 15.17 0.35
CA GLY A 49 16.11 16.36 1.00
C GLY A 49 17.23 16.09 2.00
N PHE A 50 17.56 14.84 2.32
CA PHE A 50 18.73 14.52 3.13
C PHE A 50 19.94 14.29 2.23
N GLU A 51 21.11 14.83 2.57
CA GLU A 51 22.36 14.53 1.85
C GLU A 51 22.70 13.05 1.93
N GLN A 52 22.48 12.46 3.11
CA GLN A 52 22.57 11.03 3.35
C GLN A 52 21.54 10.66 4.40
N ALA A 53 20.48 9.96 3.98
CA ALA A 53 19.46 9.48 4.91
C ALA A 53 20.04 8.38 5.81
N SER A 54 19.79 8.49 7.12
CA SER A 54 20.14 7.42 8.05
C SER A 54 19.19 6.23 7.89
N TRP A 55 19.65 5.04 8.27
CA TRP A 55 18.80 3.84 8.25
C TRP A 55 17.53 4.00 9.11
N GLU A 56 17.64 4.74 10.22
CA GLU A 56 16.51 5.04 11.10
C GLU A 56 15.46 5.92 10.40
N GLN A 57 15.89 6.95 9.66
CA GLN A 57 15.01 7.84 8.90
C GLN A 57 14.28 7.07 7.79
N SER A 58 15.00 6.26 7.02
CA SER A 58 14.41 5.43 5.95
C SER A 58 13.43 4.39 6.52
N SER A 59 13.74 3.78 7.66
CA SER A 59 12.87 2.80 8.32
C SER A 59 11.59 3.45 8.86
N LEU A 60 11.71 4.60 9.54
CA LEU A 60 10.58 5.35 10.06
C LEU A 60 9.64 5.79 8.93
N LEU A 61 10.22 6.25 7.82
CA LEU A 61 9.45 6.61 6.64
C LEU A 61 8.80 5.41 5.96
N GLY A 62 9.44 4.23 5.99
CA GLY A 62 8.82 3.00 5.53
C GLY A 62 7.56 2.64 6.32
N VAL A 63 7.59 2.80 7.65
CA VAL A 63 6.41 2.64 8.50
C VAL A 63 5.33 3.67 8.13
N ALA A 64 5.72 4.94 7.95
CA ALA A 64 4.80 6.00 7.55
C ALA A 64 4.13 5.69 6.20
N TYR A 65 4.90 5.26 5.20
CA TYR A 65 4.42 4.87 3.88
C TYR A 65 3.38 3.75 4.00
N ILE A 66 3.70 2.69 4.73
CA ILE A 66 2.79 1.56 4.96
C ILE A 66 1.49 2.02 5.63
N CYS A 67 1.57 2.81 6.70
CA CYS A 67 0.40 3.31 7.42
C CYS A 67 -0.47 4.23 6.53
N GLY A 68 0.16 5.14 5.79
CA GLY A 68 -0.52 6.05 4.87
C GLY A 68 -1.18 5.30 3.72
N ALA A 69 -0.43 4.43 3.03
CA ALA A 69 -0.94 3.65 1.89
C ALA A 69 -2.09 2.74 2.32
N THR A 70 -1.94 2.00 3.42
CA THR A 70 -3.00 1.13 3.96
C THR A 70 -4.27 1.93 4.31
N SER A 71 -4.11 3.14 4.86
CA SER A 71 -5.24 4.00 5.18
C SER A 71 -5.91 4.57 3.92
N MET A 72 -5.14 4.98 2.92
CA MET A 72 -5.68 5.44 1.65
C MET A 72 -6.46 4.33 0.93
N ILE A 73 -5.93 3.10 0.97
CA ILE A 73 -6.56 1.91 0.38
C ILE A 73 -7.85 1.57 1.14
N GLY A 74 -7.81 1.52 2.48
CA GLY A 74 -9.02 1.35 3.30
C GLY A 74 -10.10 2.40 3.00
N TRP A 75 -9.70 3.68 2.90
CA TRP A 75 -10.62 4.75 2.50
C TRP A 75 -11.20 4.54 1.09
N GLY A 76 -10.40 4.02 0.16
CA GLY A 76 -10.84 3.70 -1.21
C GLY A 76 -11.86 2.56 -1.25
N MET A 77 -11.72 1.56 -0.37
CA MET A 77 -12.63 0.42 -0.28
C MET A 77 -13.97 0.81 0.37
N LYS A 78 -13.93 1.56 1.48
CA LYS A 78 -15.09 2.14 2.16
C LYS A 78 -16.22 1.13 2.41
N THR A 79 -15.91 0.02 3.08
CA THR A 79 -16.95 -0.98 3.40
C THR A 79 -17.89 -0.47 4.50
N SER A 80 -19.03 -1.15 4.69
CA SER A 80 -20.00 -0.83 5.74
C SER A 80 -19.44 -1.00 7.17
N GLU A 81 -18.43 -1.84 7.34
CA GLU A 81 -17.80 -2.14 8.63
C GLU A 81 -16.54 -1.31 8.92
N MET A 82 -16.18 -0.42 7.99
CA MET A 82 -14.95 0.37 8.04
C MET A 82 -14.88 1.30 9.26
N SER A 83 -13.76 1.24 10.00
CA SER A 83 -13.48 2.13 11.12
C SER A 83 -12.83 3.43 10.67
N ARG A 84 -13.57 4.54 10.76
CA ARG A 84 -13.04 5.90 10.50
C ARG A 84 -11.91 6.28 11.44
N ASN A 85 -11.93 5.79 12.68
CA ASN A 85 -10.86 6.08 13.65
C ASN A 85 -9.57 5.35 13.28
N ALA A 86 -9.65 4.09 12.83
CA ALA A 86 -8.48 3.35 12.38
C ALA A 86 -7.81 4.03 11.17
N LEU A 87 -8.61 4.51 10.21
CA LEU A 87 -8.11 5.31 9.09
C LEU A 87 -7.40 6.59 9.55
N ARG A 88 -8.02 7.35 10.46
CA ARG A 88 -7.44 8.59 11.00
C ARG A 88 -6.12 8.33 11.72
N ILE A 89 -6.02 7.24 12.48
CA ILE A 89 -4.78 6.85 13.17
C ILE A 89 -3.68 6.55 12.15
N GLY A 90 -3.96 5.75 11.12
CA GLY A 90 -2.95 5.42 10.12
C GLY A 90 -2.48 6.63 9.30
N PHE A 91 -3.40 7.50 8.88
CA PHE A 91 -3.03 8.79 8.27
C PHE A 91 -2.28 9.71 9.25
N GLY A 92 -2.69 9.74 10.53
CA GLY A 92 -2.02 10.52 11.56
C GLY A 92 -0.57 10.10 11.79
N ILE A 93 -0.29 8.80 11.78
CA ILE A 93 1.09 8.26 11.84
C ILE A 93 1.89 8.74 10.64
N PHE A 94 1.34 8.62 9.43
CA PHE A 94 2.00 9.11 8.21
C PHE A 94 2.33 10.60 8.31
N THR A 95 1.34 11.43 8.63
CA THR A 95 1.52 12.89 8.75
C THR A 95 2.52 13.24 9.84
N LEU A 96 2.46 12.59 11.00
CA LEU A 96 3.37 12.85 12.11
C LEU A 96 4.82 12.54 11.72
N VAL A 97 5.08 11.39 11.08
CA VAL A 97 6.44 11.06 10.63
C VAL A 97 6.95 12.05 9.59
N ILE A 98 6.11 12.42 8.60
CA ILE A 98 6.50 13.41 7.61
C ILE A 98 6.85 14.74 8.30
N ILE A 99 6.04 15.21 9.24
CA ILE A 99 6.32 16.45 9.99
C ILE A 99 7.63 16.32 10.77
N THR A 100 7.82 15.22 11.50
CA THR A 100 9.03 14.99 12.30
C THR A 100 10.30 14.98 11.46
N LEU A 101 10.25 14.39 10.26
CA LEU A 101 11.38 14.37 9.32
C LEU A 101 11.63 15.73 8.65
N ASN A 102 10.77 16.72 8.88
CA ASN A 102 10.90 18.09 8.39
C ASN A 102 11.24 19.11 9.47
N ILE A 103 11.51 18.67 10.70
CA ILE A 103 12.05 19.53 11.75
C ILE A 103 13.49 19.90 11.37
N GLU A 104 13.87 21.17 11.51
CA GLU A 104 15.18 21.74 11.10
C GLU A 104 15.40 21.94 9.59
N ASP A 105 14.36 22.25 8.81
CA ASP A 105 14.43 22.52 7.35
C ASP A 105 14.96 21.36 6.49
N ASN A 106 15.29 20.21 7.08
CA ASN A 106 15.71 19.01 6.37
C ASN A 106 14.51 18.25 5.75
N GLY A 107 14.79 17.30 4.84
CA GLY A 107 13.76 16.46 4.24
C GLY A 107 12.89 17.15 3.18
N PHE A 108 11.56 17.09 3.29
CA PHE A 108 10.66 17.57 2.22
C PHE A 108 10.83 19.07 1.94
N ILE A 109 10.98 19.91 2.98
CA ILE A 109 11.17 21.36 2.83
C ILE A 109 12.46 21.65 2.05
N ARG A 110 13.57 21.00 2.40
CA ARG A 110 14.84 21.12 1.65
C ARG A 110 14.70 20.62 0.22
N ALA A 111 14.04 19.49 -0.02
CA ALA A 111 13.81 18.98 -1.36
C ALA A 111 13.03 19.97 -2.25
N VAL A 112 12.01 20.64 -1.68
CA VAL A 112 11.25 21.69 -2.37
C VAL A 112 12.12 22.91 -2.66
N ARG A 113 12.95 23.36 -1.71
CA ARG A 113 13.91 24.47 -1.95
C ARG A 113 14.89 24.13 -3.07
N LEU A 114 15.49 22.94 -3.03
CA LEU A 114 16.39 22.46 -4.07
C LEU A 114 15.71 22.39 -5.44
N MET A 115 14.41 22.04 -5.52
CA MET A 115 13.65 22.12 -6.77
C MET A 115 13.42 23.56 -7.23
N ALA A 116 13.01 24.44 -6.33
CA ALA A 116 12.76 25.85 -6.63
C ALA A 116 14.02 26.57 -7.13
N ASP A 117 15.17 26.21 -6.56
CA ASP A 117 16.48 26.77 -6.92
C ASP A 117 17.12 26.09 -8.15
N GLY A 118 16.43 25.11 -8.76
CA GLY A 118 16.94 24.34 -9.90
C GLY A 118 18.12 23.41 -9.57
N GLN A 119 18.44 23.23 -8.28
CA GLN A 119 19.58 22.45 -7.81
C GLN A 119 19.26 20.98 -7.50
N PHE A 120 18.00 20.57 -7.61
CA PHE A 120 17.56 19.20 -7.30
C PHE A 120 18.27 18.12 -8.13
N HIS A 121 18.63 18.44 -9.37
CA HIS A 121 19.35 17.55 -10.28
C HIS A 121 20.79 18.01 -10.58
N SER A 122 21.33 18.93 -9.77
CA SER A 122 22.75 19.32 -9.86
C SER A 122 23.67 18.13 -9.63
N GLU A 123 24.91 18.19 -10.15
CA GLU A 123 25.88 17.10 -10.01
C GLU A 123 26.11 16.68 -8.55
N THR A 124 26.03 17.63 -7.62
CA THR A 124 26.18 17.40 -6.18
C THR A 124 24.98 16.68 -5.56
N ASN A 125 23.75 17.06 -5.92
CA ASN A 125 22.53 16.51 -5.29
C ASN A 125 21.96 15.28 -6.02
N ARG A 126 22.31 15.09 -7.29
CA ARG A 126 21.77 14.01 -8.14
C ARG A 126 21.97 12.62 -7.52
N VAL A 127 23.11 12.39 -6.88
CA VAL A 127 23.42 11.10 -6.26
C VAL A 127 22.49 10.84 -5.07
N SER A 128 22.29 11.83 -4.18
CA SER A 128 21.37 11.71 -3.05
C SER A 128 19.93 11.45 -3.51
N VAL A 129 19.43 12.23 -4.47
CA VAL A 129 18.06 12.07 -5.00
C VAL A 129 17.83 10.68 -5.59
N MET A 130 18.82 10.12 -6.29
CA MET A 130 18.76 8.76 -6.84
C MET A 130 18.85 7.68 -5.75
N MET A 131 19.66 7.89 -4.71
CA MET A 131 19.72 6.97 -3.56
C MET A 131 18.39 6.96 -2.80
N ALA A 132 17.81 8.13 -2.51
CA ALA A 132 16.50 8.26 -1.87
C ALA A 132 15.38 7.56 -2.67
N LEU A 133 15.43 7.66 -4.00
CA LEU A 133 14.50 6.94 -4.86
C LEU A 133 14.66 5.43 -4.74
N ARG A 134 15.90 4.95 -4.83
CA ARG A 134 16.21 3.53 -4.71
C ARG A 134 15.71 2.98 -3.37
N ASP A 135 15.93 3.72 -2.28
CA ASP A 135 15.47 3.35 -0.94
C ASP A 135 13.95 3.26 -0.88
N MET A 136 13.22 4.21 -1.48
CA MET A 136 11.76 4.15 -1.54
C MET A 136 11.24 2.99 -2.39
N LEU A 137 11.89 2.69 -3.51
CA LEU A 137 11.54 1.52 -4.32
C LEU A 137 11.77 0.21 -3.55
N LEU A 138 12.87 0.12 -2.78
CA LEU A 138 13.14 -1.01 -1.90
C LEU A 138 12.12 -1.13 -0.76
N ILE A 139 11.77 -0.01 -0.12
CA ILE A 139 10.71 0.04 0.90
C ILE A 139 9.38 -0.43 0.32
N ASN A 140 9.00 0.04 -0.87
CA ASN A 140 7.76 -0.36 -1.52
C ASN A 140 7.77 -1.85 -1.89
N ALA A 141 8.88 -2.36 -2.42
CA ALA A 141 9.03 -3.77 -2.73
C ALA A 141 8.95 -4.63 -1.46
N ALA A 142 9.64 -4.24 -0.38
CA ALA A 142 9.59 -4.93 0.91
C ALA A 142 8.17 -4.95 1.49
N ALA A 143 7.47 -3.80 1.49
CA ALA A 143 6.08 -3.72 1.91
C ALA A 143 5.19 -4.65 1.08
N SER A 144 5.36 -4.64 -0.25
CA SER A 144 4.62 -5.48 -1.20
C SER A 144 4.93 -6.98 -1.06
N LEU A 145 6.11 -7.35 -0.56
CA LEU A 145 6.49 -8.74 -0.26
C LEU A 145 6.01 -9.22 1.11
N CYS A 146 5.56 -8.30 1.97
CA CYS A 146 5.07 -8.59 3.31
C CYS A 146 3.53 -8.44 3.41
N PRO A 147 2.74 -9.37 2.82
CA PRO A 147 1.28 -9.27 2.79
C PRO A 147 0.65 -9.16 4.18
N TYR A 148 1.24 -9.80 5.19
CA TYR A 148 0.69 -9.81 6.55
C TYR A 148 0.49 -8.40 7.12
N VAL A 149 1.36 -7.46 6.74
CA VAL A 149 1.24 -6.06 7.14
C VAL A 149 -0.06 -5.45 6.61
N PHE A 150 -0.33 -5.63 5.31
CA PHE A 150 -1.57 -5.18 4.70
C PHE A 150 -2.78 -5.96 5.21
N TRP A 151 -2.66 -7.27 5.40
CA TRP A 151 -3.79 -8.05 5.91
C TRP A 151 -4.20 -7.58 7.31
N ILE A 152 -3.25 -7.41 8.23
CA ILE A 152 -3.56 -6.99 9.61
C ILE A 152 -4.14 -5.57 9.60
N GLY A 153 -3.51 -4.65 8.85
CA GLY A 153 -3.98 -3.27 8.73
C GLY A 153 -5.38 -3.18 8.14
N LEU A 154 -5.64 -3.88 7.03
CA LEU A 154 -6.95 -3.89 6.39
C LEU A 154 -8.00 -4.64 7.21
N MET A 155 -7.65 -5.74 7.89
CA MET A 155 -8.58 -6.39 8.83
C MET A 155 -8.94 -5.45 9.98
N TRP A 156 -7.96 -4.72 10.51
CA TRP A 156 -8.20 -3.75 11.57
C TRP A 156 -9.08 -2.59 11.10
N ILE A 157 -8.97 -2.16 9.85
CA ILE A 157 -9.80 -1.08 9.27
C ILE A 157 -11.20 -1.59 8.91
N GLU A 158 -11.29 -2.71 8.20
CA GLU A 158 -12.50 -3.12 7.48
C GLU A 158 -13.39 -4.10 8.25
N PHE A 159 -12.85 -4.87 9.21
CA PHE A 159 -13.65 -5.87 9.93
C PHE A 159 -13.91 -5.48 11.38
N ARG A 160 -15.18 -5.28 11.74
CA ARG A 160 -15.57 -4.95 13.13
C ARG A 160 -15.21 -6.06 14.10
N ASN A 161 -15.43 -7.30 13.70
CA ASN A 161 -15.14 -8.47 14.54
C ASN A 161 -13.65 -8.63 14.84
N PHE A 162 -12.75 -8.23 13.94
CA PHE A 162 -11.31 -8.29 14.18
C PHE A 162 -10.86 -7.37 15.33
N ARG A 163 -11.51 -6.21 15.47
CA ARG A 163 -11.23 -5.24 16.54
C ARG A 163 -11.74 -5.70 17.90
N HIS A 164 -12.94 -6.27 17.96
CA HIS A 164 -13.64 -6.51 19.23
C HIS A 164 -13.68 -7.98 19.69
N ASN A 165 -13.43 -8.94 18.79
CA ASN A 165 -13.52 -10.37 19.12
C ASN A 165 -12.13 -11.04 19.04
N PRO A 166 -11.50 -11.38 20.17
CA PRO A 166 -10.17 -11.98 20.20
C PRO A 166 -10.15 -13.39 19.58
N SER A 167 -11.24 -14.15 19.71
CA SER A 167 -11.38 -15.47 19.09
C SER A 167 -11.46 -15.35 17.56
N PHE A 168 -12.19 -14.35 17.05
CA PHE A 168 -12.21 -14.06 15.62
C PHE A 168 -10.81 -13.68 15.12
N ARG A 169 -10.10 -12.80 15.84
CA ARG A 169 -8.73 -12.40 15.49
C ARG A 169 -7.79 -13.60 15.41
N LYS A 170 -7.79 -14.47 16.43
CA LYS A 170 -6.96 -15.69 16.44
C LYS A 170 -7.27 -16.60 15.25
N ASN A 171 -8.56 -16.83 14.96
CA ASN A 171 -8.98 -17.68 13.86
C ASN A 171 -8.64 -17.08 12.49
N ALA A 172 -8.81 -15.77 12.33
CA ALA A 172 -8.42 -15.03 11.14
C ALA A 172 -6.91 -15.19 10.91
N LEU A 173 -6.08 -14.94 11.93
CA LEU A 173 -4.62 -15.12 11.88
C LEU A 173 -4.21 -16.55 11.47
N LEU A 174 -4.85 -17.57 12.05
CA LEU A 174 -4.60 -18.98 11.70
C LEU A 174 -4.95 -19.28 10.24
N ARG A 175 -6.05 -18.71 9.73
CA ARG A 175 -6.43 -18.87 8.32
C ARG A 175 -5.46 -18.16 7.38
N MET A 176 -4.90 -17.01 7.76
CA MET A 176 -3.85 -16.37 6.95
C MET A 176 -2.62 -17.28 6.83
N LEU A 177 -2.16 -17.82 7.96
CA LEU A 177 -0.99 -18.71 8.00
C LEU A 177 -1.22 -19.96 7.15
N ALA A 178 -2.42 -20.54 7.21
CA ALA A 178 -2.76 -21.70 6.39
C ALA A 178 -2.84 -21.39 4.89
N ASN A 179 -3.12 -20.15 4.52
CA ASN A 179 -3.11 -19.68 3.13
C ASN A 179 -1.70 -19.19 2.70
N TYR A 180 -0.61 -19.78 3.22
CA TYR A 180 0.77 -19.43 2.83
C TYR A 180 1.04 -19.47 1.32
N LYS A 181 0.29 -20.29 0.57
CA LYS A 181 0.35 -20.35 -0.91
C LYS A 181 0.04 -18.99 -1.55
N LEU A 182 -0.83 -18.19 -0.93
CA LEU A 182 -1.12 -16.82 -1.35
C LEU A 182 0.12 -15.93 -1.24
N VAL A 183 0.90 -16.08 -0.16
CA VAL A 183 2.15 -15.35 0.05
C VAL A 183 3.18 -15.71 -1.03
N LEU A 184 3.29 -17.00 -1.37
CA LEU A 184 4.19 -17.46 -2.43
C LEU A 184 3.78 -16.91 -3.81
N TYR A 185 2.48 -16.93 -4.12
CA TYR A 185 1.96 -16.40 -5.37
C TYR A 185 2.18 -14.89 -5.50
N GLN A 186 1.92 -14.15 -4.42
CA GLN A 186 2.18 -12.72 -4.37
C GLN A 186 3.68 -12.40 -4.49
N ALA A 187 4.53 -13.14 -3.79
CA ALA A 187 5.98 -12.96 -3.89
C ALA A 187 6.45 -13.18 -5.33
N PHE A 188 5.96 -14.22 -6.01
CA PHE A 188 6.27 -14.47 -7.41
C PHE A 188 5.89 -13.28 -8.32
N ILE A 189 4.68 -12.75 -8.17
CA ILE A 189 4.21 -11.60 -8.97
C ILE A 189 4.99 -10.33 -8.64
N VAL A 190 5.20 -10.02 -7.37
CA VAL A 190 5.89 -8.80 -6.93
C VAL A 190 7.36 -8.84 -7.35
N ILE A 191 8.06 -9.96 -7.21
CA ILE A 191 9.45 -10.12 -7.67
C ILE A 191 9.50 -9.96 -9.19
N GLY A 192 8.63 -10.65 -9.94
CA GLY A 192 8.58 -10.56 -11.40
C GLY A 192 8.29 -9.14 -11.91
N ALA A 193 7.31 -8.47 -11.31
CA ALA A 193 6.97 -7.08 -11.63
C ALA A 193 8.10 -6.12 -11.25
N SER A 194 8.69 -6.27 -10.06
CA SER A 194 9.81 -5.42 -9.63
C SER A 194 11.04 -5.59 -10.50
N PHE A 195 11.36 -6.83 -10.92
CA PHE A 195 12.44 -7.11 -11.87
C PHE A 195 12.16 -6.47 -13.24
N SER A 196 10.93 -6.59 -13.73
CA SER A 196 10.50 -5.95 -14.99
C SER A 196 10.60 -4.43 -14.92
N LEU A 197 10.16 -3.83 -13.81
CA LEU A 197 10.26 -2.39 -13.57
C LEU A 197 11.72 -1.95 -13.48
N LEU A 198 12.59 -2.74 -12.85
CA LEU A 198 14.02 -2.45 -12.76
C LEU A 198 14.68 -2.46 -14.14
N LEU A 199 14.35 -3.41 -15.02
CA LEU A 199 14.80 -3.39 -16.41
C LEU A 199 14.30 -2.16 -17.19
N LEU A 200 13.11 -1.65 -16.86
CA LEU A 200 12.51 -0.45 -17.49
C LEU A 200 13.01 0.88 -16.90
N THR A 201 13.58 0.90 -15.67
CA THR A 201 14.11 2.12 -15.03
C THR A 201 15.24 2.77 -15.83
N VAL A 202 15.98 1.99 -16.61
CA VAL A 202 17.05 2.49 -17.47
C VAL A 202 16.51 3.43 -18.57
N TRP A 203 15.22 3.34 -18.89
CA TRP A 203 14.63 3.97 -20.08
C TRP A 203 13.46 4.92 -19.79
N THR A 204 12.83 4.86 -18.60
CA THR A 204 11.57 5.59 -18.34
C THR A 204 11.34 5.96 -16.87
N VAL A 205 10.50 6.97 -16.63
CA VAL A 205 9.92 7.32 -15.31
C VAL A 205 8.74 6.41 -14.89
N LEU A 206 8.40 5.43 -15.72
CA LEU A 206 7.30 4.48 -15.49
C LEU A 206 7.36 3.74 -14.14
N PRO A 207 8.55 3.36 -13.63
CA PRO A 207 8.68 2.67 -12.34
C PRO A 207 8.18 3.50 -11.15
N PHE A 208 8.24 4.82 -11.22
CA PHE A 208 7.72 5.70 -10.18
C PHE A 208 6.20 5.67 -10.09
N MET A 209 5.52 5.50 -11.23
CA MET A 209 4.06 5.47 -11.28
C MET A 209 3.53 4.06 -10.98
N LEU A 210 4.22 3.03 -11.49
CA LEU A 210 3.76 1.64 -11.37
C LEU A 210 4.10 1.00 -10.02
N SER A 211 5.22 1.35 -9.40
CA SER A 211 5.65 0.79 -8.11
C SER A 211 4.61 0.99 -6.99
N PRO A 212 4.11 2.21 -6.69
CA PRO A 212 3.05 2.40 -5.69
C PRO A 212 1.71 1.75 -6.08
N LEU A 213 1.40 1.61 -7.38
CA LEU A 213 0.21 0.89 -7.83
C LEU A 213 0.30 -0.62 -7.53
N MET A 214 1.50 -1.20 -7.48
CA MET A 214 1.69 -2.58 -7.00
C MET A 214 1.26 -2.72 -5.54
N THR A 215 1.50 -1.73 -4.69
CA THR A 215 1.02 -1.75 -3.30
C THR A 215 -0.51 -1.73 -3.24
N VAL A 216 -1.17 -0.91 -4.07
CA VAL A 216 -2.64 -0.90 -4.16
C VAL A 216 -3.15 -2.26 -4.61
N TRP A 217 -2.57 -2.82 -5.66
CA TRP A 217 -2.96 -4.12 -6.19
C TRP A 217 -2.77 -5.24 -5.17
N VAL A 218 -1.62 -5.31 -4.51
CA VAL A 218 -1.32 -6.29 -3.45
C VAL A 218 -2.34 -6.18 -2.32
N ALA A 219 -2.59 -4.96 -1.83
CA ALA A 219 -3.51 -4.74 -0.73
C ALA A 219 -4.95 -5.15 -1.09
N LEU A 220 -5.39 -4.92 -2.33
CA LEU A 220 -6.71 -5.35 -2.81
C LEU A 220 -6.79 -6.86 -3.02
N PHE A 221 -5.75 -7.46 -3.61
CA PHE A 221 -5.64 -8.90 -3.73
C PHE A 221 -5.75 -9.58 -2.37
N VAL A 222 -5.02 -9.05 -1.37
CA VAL A 222 -5.09 -9.43 0.03
C VAL A 222 -6.51 -9.27 0.58
N PHE A 223 -7.12 -8.10 0.42
CA PHE A 223 -8.43 -7.80 0.95
C PHE A 223 -9.52 -8.71 0.38
N LEU A 224 -9.56 -8.89 -0.94
CA LEU A 224 -10.51 -9.76 -1.61
C LEU A 224 -10.32 -11.21 -1.17
N SER A 225 -9.08 -11.64 -0.97
CA SER A 225 -8.76 -12.97 -0.43
C SER A 225 -9.27 -13.14 1.00
N ILE A 226 -9.08 -12.15 1.87
CA ILE A 226 -9.62 -12.16 3.24
C ILE A 226 -11.15 -12.27 3.21
N TYR A 227 -11.83 -11.44 2.42
CA TYR A 227 -13.29 -11.48 2.33
C TYR A 227 -13.80 -12.81 1.76
N ARG A 228 -13.11 -13.38 0.77
CA ARG A 228 -13.46 -14.71 0.23
C ARG A 228 -13.30 -15.79 1.29
N ILE A 229 -12.20 -15.77 2.05
CA ILE A 229 -11.94 -16.74 3.13
C ILE A 229 -12.95 -16.59 4.29
N GLU A 230 -13.27 -15.36 4.68
CA GLU A 230 -14.12 -15.09 5.85
C GLU A 230 -15.61 -15.21 5.55
N ASN A 231 -16.06 -14.69 4.41
CA ASN A 231 -17.49 -14.55 4.09
C ASN A 231 -17.93 -15.43 2.92
N GLY A 232 -17.02 -16.07 2.19
CA GLY A 232 -17.35 -16.88 1.02
C GLY A 232 -17.87 -16.08 -0.18
N SER A 233 -17.92 -14.75 -0.09
CA SER A 233 -18.44 -13.90 -1.17
C SER A 233 -17.49 -13.90 -2.38
N PRO A 234 -18.01 -13.92 -3.62
CA PRO A 234 -17.17 -13.78 -4.81
C PRO A 234 -16.54 -12.37 -4.88
N PRO A 235 -15.31 -12.23 -5.41
CA PRO A 235 -14.58 -10.97 -5.42
C PRO A 235 -15.33 -9.84 -6.15
N GLU A 236 -16.09 -10.15 -7.20
CA GLU A 236 -16.85 -9.20 -8.00
C GLU A 236 -17.98 -8.55 -7.22
N PHE A 237 -18.64 -9.32 -6.34
CA PHE A 237 -19.69 -8.78 -5.48
C PHE A 237 -19.12 -7.71 -4.54
N ILE A 238 -17.93 -7.96 -4.00
CA ILE A 238 -17.24 -7.02 -3.12
C ILE A 238 -16.79 -5.79 -3.90
N LEU A 239 -16.20 -5.97 -5.08
CA LEU A 239 -15.78 -4.87 -5.96
C LEU A 239 -16.96 -4.01 -6.42
N HIS A 240 -18.09 -4.64 -6.74
CA HIS A 240 -19.34 -3.93 -7.07
C HIS A 240 -19.85 -3.14 -5.85
N GLY A 241 -19.82 -3.73 -4.66
CA GLY A 241 -20.10 -3.04 -3.40
C GLY A 241 -19.22 -1.79 -3.24
N ILE A 242 -17.91 -1.95 -3.39
CA ILE A 242 -16.96 -0.83 -3.37
C ILE A 242 -17.37 0.24 -4.40
N ALA A 243 -17.61 -0.13 -5.66
CA ALA A 243 -17.97 0.81 -6.72
C ALA A 243 -19.29 1.57 -6.47
N THR A 244 -20.22 0.98 -5.72
CA THR A 244 -21.58 1.52 -5.49
C THR A 244 -21.77 2.20 -4.15
N VAL A 245 -20.89 1.99 -3.16
CA VAL A 245 -20.93 2.71 -1.88
C VAL A 245 -20.71 4.20 -2.12
N GLY A 246 -21.80 4.97 -2.18
CA GLY A 246 -21.80 6.39 -2.55
C GLY A 246 -22.74 6.76 -3.70
N ARG A 247 -23.34 5.78 -4.40
CA ARG A 247 -24.49 6.00 -5.30
C ARG A 247 -25.84 5.83 -4.60
N VAL A 248 -25.87 5.10 -3.48
CA VAL A 248 -27.07 4.99 -2.63
C VAL A 248 -27.12 6.20 -1.72
N GLY A 249 -27.64 7.31 -2.23
CA GLY A 249 -27.71 8.58 -1.53
C GLY A 249 -27.80 9.79 -2.46
N ARG A 250 -28.75 9.77 -3.39
CA ARG A 250 -29.50 10.93 -3.87
C ARG A 250 -30.91 10.47 -4.22
#